data_AF-A0A3L7PYF3-F1
#
_entry.id   AF-A0A3L7PYF3-F1
#
_cell.length_a   1.000
_cell.length_b   1.000
_cell.length_c   1.000
_cell.angle_alpha   90.00
_cell.angle_beta   90.00
_cell.angle_gamma   90.00
#
_symmetry.space_group_name_H-M   'P 1'
#
loop_
_entity.id
_entity.type
_entity.pdbx_description
1 polymer ?
#
loop_
_entity_poly.entity_id
_entity_poly.type
_entity_poly.pdbx_seq_one_letter_code
_entity_poly.pdbx_strand_id
1 'polypeptide(L)' 'MSSSETEVSENAKPTLQMDRLLDVVVKQDASDLHLSCGRPPTIRLSGRLRNLATKTLEPDYMMQLMKSVTP' A
#
# COMPACT_ATOMS: atom_id res chain seq x y z
N MET A 1 -0.29 28.42 32.10
CA MET A 1 -1.30 28.04 31.11
C MET A 1 -1.00 28.76 29.81
N SER A 2 -0.43 28.07 28.84
CA SER A 2 -0.87 28.15 27.43
C SER A 2 0.02 27.19 26.66
N SER A 3 -0.64 26.17 26.15
CA SER A 3 -0.08 25.10 25.36
C SER A 3 0.68 25.63 24.16
N SER A 4 1.82 25.03 23.87
CA SER A 4 2.38 25.01 22.53
C SER A 4 2.87 23.60 22.30
N GLU A 5 1.89 22.71 22.08
CA GLU A 5 2.12 21.40 21.49
C GLU A 5 2.88 21.64 20.19
N THR A 6 4.15 21.27 20.23
CA THR A 6 4.99 21.22 19.06
C THR A 6 4.49 20.02 18.28
N GLU A 7 3.69 20.27 17.24
CA GLU A 7 3.29 19.24 16.28
C GLU A 7 4.58 18.67 15.67
N VAL A 8 4.96 17.51 16.18
CA VAL A 8 6.07 16.74 15.64
C VAL A 8 5.63 16.31 14.25
N SER A 9 6.21 16.93 13.23
CA SER A 9 6.11 16.51 11.84
C SER A 9 6.69 15.11 11.72
N GLU A 10 5.85 14.11 11.94
CA GLU A 10 6.19 12.69 11.92
C GLU A 10 6.45 12.27 10.46
N ASN A 11 7.72 12.42 10.09
CA ASN A 11 8.48 11.60 9.16
C ASN A 11 7.62 10.85 8.12
N ALA A 12 7.54 11.38 6.91
CA ALA A 12 6.92 10.75 5.74
C ALA A 12 7.65 9.43 5.39
N LYS A 13 7.41 8.38 6.18
CA LYS A 13 7.54 7.01 5.71
C LYS A 13 6.59 6.94 4.51
N PRO A 14 7.03 6.53 3.31
CA PRO A 14 6.13 6.37 2.18
C PRO A 14 5.13 5.30 2.58
N THR A 15 3.99 5.72 3.11
CA THR A 15 2.88 4.86 3.44
C THR A 15 2.41 4.30 2.11
N LEU A 16 2.42 2.98 2.04
CA LEU A 16 1.99 2.28 0.85
C LEU A 16 0.49 2.55 0.73
N GLN A 17 0.10 3.40 -0.22
CA GLN A 17 -1.30 3.82 -0.42
C GLN A 17 -1.96 2.93 -1.47
N MET A 18 -3.21 2.55 -1.23
CA MET A 18 -3.98 1.68 -2.12
C MET A 18 -4.15 2.30 -3.50
N ASP A 19 -4.37 3.62 -3.57
CA ASP A 19 -4.45 4.36 -4.84
C ASP A 19 -3.20 4.19 -5.69
N ARG A 20 -2.01 4.22 -5.08
CA ARG A 20 -0.74 4.03 -5.80
C ARG A 20 -0.59 2.59 -6.31
N LEU A 21 -1.08 1.61 -5.56
CA LEU A 21 -1.08 0.22 -6.01
C LEU A 21 -2.02 0.02 -7.19
N LEU A 22 -3.23 0.59 -7.11
CA LEU A 22 -4.22 0.54 -8.19
C LEU A 22 -3.73 1.29 -9.44
N ASP A 23 -3.10 2.45 -9.27
CA ASP A 23 -2.44 3.19 -10.34
C ASP A 23 -1.40 2.33 -11.07
N VAL A 24 -0.60 1.56 -10.31
CA VAL A 24 0.40 0.66 -10.90
C VAL A 24 -0.26 -0.45 -11.70
N VAL A 25 -1.36 -1.01 -11.19
CA VAL A 25 -2.14 -2.05 -11.90
C VAL A 25 -2.66 -1.52 -13.23
N VAL A 26 -3.25 -0.31 -13.22
CA VAL A 26 -3.76 0.35 -14.43
C VAL A 26 -2.63 0.71 -15.40
N LYS A 27 -1.54 1.30 -14.91
CA LYS A 27 -0.38 1.69 -15.75
C LYS A 27 0.32 0.50 -16.38
N GLN A 28 0.33 -0.64 -15.70
CA GLN A 28 0.95 -1.86 -16.22
C GLN A 28 -0.04 -2.74 -16.99
N ASP A 29 -1.32 -2.37 -17.08
CA ASP A 29 -2.37 -3.20 -17.69
C ASP A 29 -2.43 -4.61 -17.07
N ALA A 30 -2.30 -4.66 -15.73
CA ALA A 30 -2.40 -5.88 -14.95
C ALA A 30 -3.87 -6.23 -14.67
N SER A 31 -4.20 -7.53 -14.66
CA SER A 31 -5.57 -8.00 -14.44
C SER A 31 -5.96 -8.07 -12.97
N ASP A 32 -4.99 -8.41 -12.11
CA ASP A 32 -5.25 -8.67 -10.69
C ASP A 32 -4.16 -8.05 -9.82
N LEU A 33 -4.58 -7.54 -8.65
CA LEU A 33 -3.70 -7.16 -7.55
C LEU A 33 -3.88 -8.14 -6.39
N HIS A 34 -2.81 -8.84 -6.06
CA HIS A 34 -2.76 -9.80 -4.96
C HIS A 34 -2.06 -9.17 -3.76
N LEU A 35 -2.77 -9.11 -2.63
CA LEU A 35 -2.25 -8.64 -1.35
C LEU A 35 -2.29 -9.78 -0.33
N SER A 36 -1.16 -10.01 0.35
CA SER A 36 -1.05 -11.03 1.40
C SER A 36 -0.03 -10.61 2.44
N CYS A 37 -0.36 -10.79 3.72
CA CYS A 37 0.57 -10.53 4.82
C CYS A 37 1.83 -11.40 4.70
N GLY A 38 2.99 -10.85 5.02
CA GLY A 38 4.27 -11.56 4.96
C GLY A 38 4.85 -11.71 3.55
N ARG A 39 4.21 -11.13 2.52
CA ARG A 39 4.77 -11.04 1.16
C ARG A 39 4.61 -9.64 0.59
N PRO A 40 5.44 -9.26 -0.40
CA PRO A 40 5.19 -8.04 -1.15
C PRO A 40 3.90 -8.18 -1.99
N PRO A 41 3.19 -7.07 -2.25
CA PRO A 41 2.12 -7.00 -3.24
C PRO A 41 2.56 -7.61 -4.57
N THR A 42 1.68 -8.41 -5.17
CA THR A 42 1.96 -9.10 -6.43
C THR A 42 0.89 -8.73 -7.43
N ILE A 43 1.25 -8.48 -8.68
CA ILE A 43 0.31 -8.21 -9.76
C ILE A 43 0.30 -9.38 -10.73
N ARG A 44 -0.86 -9.65 -11.34
CA ARG A 44 -0.95 -10.55 -12.50
C ARG A 44 -0.84 -9.73 -13.77
N LEU A 45 0.26 -9.91 -14.48
CA LEU A 45 0.53 -9.24 -15.75
C LEU A 45 0.58 -10.28 -16.87
N SER A 46 -0.32 -10.17 -17.84
CA SER A 46 -0.39 -11.07 -19.01
C SER A 46 -0.33 -12.56 -18.65
N GLY A 47 -1.04 -12.95 -17.59
CA GLY A 47 -1.12 -14.34 -17.11
C GLY A 47 0.01 -14.78 -16.16
N ARG A 48 1.03 -13.95 -15.90
CA ARG A 48 2.14 -14.25 -14.98
C ARG A 48 2.07 -13.40 -13.72
N LEU A 49 2.45 -13.97 -12.58
CA LEU A 49 2.56 -13.24 -11.31
C LEU A 49 3.92 -12.52 -11.22
N ARG A 50 3.89 -11.24 -10.88
CA ARG A 50 5.08 -10.40 -10.69
C ARG A 50 4.97 -9.67 -9.36
N ASN A 51 5.98 -9.82 -8.52
CA ASN A 51 6.06 -9.10 -7.25
C ASN A 51 6.42 -7.64 -7.52
N LEU A 52 5.76 -6.71 -6.83
CA LEU A 52 6.13 -5.31 -6.82
C LEU A 52 7.39 -5.12 -5.96
N ALA A 53 8.24 -4.16 -6.34
CA ALA A 53 9.46 -3.80 -5.60
C ALA A 53 9.12 -2.92 -4.38
N THR A 54 8.25 -3.41 -3.51
CA THR A 54 7.84 -2.73 -2.27
C THR A 54 8.16 -3.59 -1.06
N LYS A 55 8.00 -3.01 0.13
CA LYS A 55 8.21 -3.75 1.38
C LYS A 55 7.16 -4.84 1.54
N THR A 56 7.54 -5.88 2.28
CA THR A 56 6.63 -6.90 2.77
C THR A 56 5.45 -6.25 3.48
N LEU A 57 4.23 -6.73 3.20
CA LEU A 57 3.03 -6.25 3.87
C LEU A 57 2.95 -6.82 5.28
N GLU A 58 2.96 -5.93 6.27
CA GLU A 58 2.65 -6.26 7.65
C GLU A 58 1.12 -6.26 7.88
N PRO A 59 0.61 -7.03 8.85
CA PRO A 59 -0.83 -7.12 9.13
C PRO A 59 -1.51 -5.76 9.36
N ASP A 60 -0.85 -4.85 10.06
CA ASP A 60 -1.39 -3.50 10.34
C ASP A 60 -1.54 -2.67 9.06
N TYR A 61 -0.57 -2.76 8.16
CA TYR A 61 -0.62 -2.10 6.86
C TYR A 61 -1.71 -2.72 5.97
N MET A 62 -1.87 -4.04 6.01
CA MET A 62 -2.96 -4.70 5.28
C MET A 62 -4.33 -4.20 5.74
N MET A 63 -4.55 -4.05 7.05
CA MET A 63 -5.79 -3.48 7.56
C MET A 63 -6.02 -2.04 7.11
N GLN A 64 -4.98 -1.20 7.10
CA GLN A 64 -5.09 0.18 6.59
C GLN A 64 -5.43 0.22 5.10
N LEU A 65 -4.82 -0.65 4.29
CA LEU A 65 -5.11 -0.77 2.87
C LEU A 65 -6.56 -1.18 2.64
N MET A 66 -7.07 -2.19 3.36
CA MET A 66 -8.46 -2.62 3.20
C MET A 66 -9.45 -1.53 3.61
N LYS A 67 -9.20 -0.84 4.74
CA LYS A 67 -10.03 0.29 5.20
C LYS A 67 -10.10 1.44 4.20
N SER A 68 -9.08 1.62 3.36
CA SER A 68 -9.08 2.69 2.36
C SER A 68 -10.03 2.43 1.18
N VAL A 69 -10.45 1.18 0.96
CA VAL A 69 -11.33 0.79 -0.15
C VAL A 69 -12.69 0.26 0.30
N THR A 70 -12.84 -0.07 1.59
CA THR A 70 -14.12 -0.49 2.17
C THR A 70 -14.73 0.68 2.97
N PRO A 71 -15.91 1.21 2.57
CA PRO A 71 -16.59 2.29 3.28
C PRO A 71 -17.14 1.88 4.65
#